data_AF-A0A840BVN5-F1
#
_entry.id   AF-A0A840BVN5-F1
#
_cell.length_a   1.000
_cell.length_b   1.000
_cell.length_c   1.000
_cell.angle_alpha   90.00
_cell.angle_beta   90.00
_cell.angle_gamma   90.00
#
_symmetry.space_group_name_H-M   'P 1'
#
loop_
_entity.id
_entity.type
_entity.pdbx_description
1 polymer ?
#
loop_
_entity_poly.entity_id
_entity_poly.type
_entity_poly.pdbx_seq_one_letter_code
_entity_poly.pdbx_strand_id
1 'polypeptide(L)'
;MSSEHTMQDPLEFMKNLWGQMGFALPGMVAPTLDVGELEKRITDMKAVEGWLKMNLSMLQTTIQGLEMQRATLAAMQAMSDSARAAAAAASSRAEQATAEAPAGEAPQAQQSNPFNPASLWPWNLVQTARQAEETPPEEASQAPRKGRARRTADKP
;
A
#
# COMPACT_ATOMS: atom_id res chain seq x y z
N MET A 1 -33.40 11.50 48.18
CA MET A 1 -32.24 12.23 47.65
C MET A 1 -32.05 11.75 46.23
N SER A 2 -32.62 12.49 45.28
CA SER A 2 -32.71 12.09 43.87
C SER A 2 -31.40 12.40 43.17
N SER A 3 -30.65 11.36 42.84
CA SER A 3 -29.44 11.43 42.03
C SER A 3 -29.75 10.95 40.61
N GLU A 4 -30.62 11.67 39.89
CA GLU A 4 -30.79 11.53 38.44
C GLU A 4 -29.67 12.31 37.74
N HIS A 5 -28.47 11.75 37.81
CA HIS A 5 -27.32 12.19 37.04
C HIS A 5 -27.09 11.11 35.98
N THR A 6 -27.07 11.51 34.71
CA THR A 6 -26.87 10.69 33.48
C THR A 6 -28.14 10.59 32.64
N MET A 7 -28.36 11.62 31.82
CA MET A 7 -28.67 11.56 30.38
C MET A 7 -29.10 12.96 29.95
N GLN A 8 -28.13 13.86 29.78
CA GLN A 8 -28.36 15.13 29.10
C GLN A 8 -28.77 14.80 27.67
N ASP A 9 -30.05 15.02 27.37
CA ASP A 9 -30.66 14.67 26.08
C ASP A 9 -29.91 15.43 24.95
N PRO A 10 -29.26 14.74 23.99
CA PRO A 10 -28.55 15.37 22.89
C PRO A 10 -29.47 16.30 22.07
N LEU A 11 -30.79 16.09 22.14
CA LEU A 11 -31.79 16.97 21.52
C LEU A 11 -31.95 18.28 22.29
N GLU A 12 -31.82 18.30 23.62
CA GLU A 12 -31.84 19.53 24.43
C GLU A 12 -30.58 20.37 24.23
N PHE A 13 -29.42 19.72 24.07
CA PHE A 13 -28.20 20.42 23.66
C PHE A 13 -28.36 21.05 22.28
N MET A 14 -28.91 20.32 21.32
CA MET A 14 -29.20 20.83 19.98
C MET A 14 -30.26 21.95 19.99
N LYS A 15 -31.29 21.83 20.83
CA LYS A 15 -32.33 22.84 21.01
C LYS A 15 -31.78 24.11 21.65
N ASN A 16 -30.88 23.99 22.63
CA ASN A 16 -30.17 25.14 23.19
C ASN A 16 -29.24 25.79 22.17
N LEU A 17 -28.51 25.01 21.37
CA LEU A 17 -27.62 25.54 20.34
C LEU A 17 -28.41 26.29 19.25
N TRP A 18 -29.54 25.73 18.82
CA TRP A 18 -30.41 26.33 17.79
C TRP A 18 -31.18 27.55 18.31
N GLY A 19 -31.61 27.52 19.57
CA GLY A 19 -32.23 28.65 20.25
C GLY A 19 -31.25 29.80 20.52
N GLN A 20 -29.99 29.50 20.80
CA GLN A 20 -28.95 30.50 21.07
C GLN A 20 -28.37 31.13 19.79
N MET A 21 -28.51 30.45 18.64
CA MET A 21 -28.14 30.95 17.29
C MET A 21 -29.21 31.86 16.65
N GLY A 22 -30.19 32.35 17.41
CA GLY A 22 -31.05 33.47 17.00
C GLY A 22 -31.98 33.24 15.81
N PHE A 23 -32.22 32.00 15.38
CA PHE A 23 -33.20 31.69 14.32
C PHE A 23 -34.63 31.70 14.88
N ALA A 24 -35.08 32.86 15.36
CA ALA A 24 -36.49 33.14 15.52
C ALA A 24 -37.12 33.38 14.13
N LEU A 25 -38.04 32.52 13.71
CA LEU A 25 -39.08 32.86 12.73
C LEU A 25 -40.40 32.88 13.51
N PRO A 26 -41.41 33.74 13.23
CA PRO A 26 -41.62 34.60 12.06
C PRO A 26 -41.98 36.07 12.42
N GLY A 27 -41.64 37.03 11.55
CA GLY A 27 -42.16 38.42 11.65
C GLY A 27 -41.13 39.54 11.83
N MET A 28 -39.83 39.25 11.86
CA MET A 28 -38.79 40.29 11.81
C MET A 28 -38.28 40.38 10.37
N VAL A 29 -38.72 41.43 9.68
CA VAL A 29 -38.16 42.07 8.47
C VAL A 29 -37.10 41.25 7.73
N ALA A 30 -37.44 40.83 6.50
CA ALA A 30 -36.58 40.11 5.56
C ALA A 30 -35.07 40.41 5.76
N PRO A 31 -34.26 39.41 6.15
CA PRO A 31 -32.82 39.59 6.22
C PRO A 31 -32.28 39.89 4.82
N THR A 32 -31.92 41.16 4.63
CA THR A 32 -30.93 41.64 3.66
C THR A 32 -31.15 41.24 2.20
N LEU A 33 -32.06 41.96 1.52
CA LEU A 33 -32.06 42.10 0.05
C LEU A 33 -30.89 42.97 -0.46
N ASP A 34 -29.78 43.05 0.27
CA ASP A 34 -28.57 43.72 -0.21
C ASP A 34 -27.71 42.69 -0.93
N VAL A 35 -27.75 42.76 -2.26
CA VAL A 35 -26.95 41.91 -3.16
C VAL A 35 -25.46 42.01 -2.84
N GLY A 36 -24.97 43.17 -2.38
CA GLY A 36 -23.57 43.35 -1.99
C GLY A 36 -23.17 42.54 -0.75
N GLU A 37 -24.05 42.47 0.25
CA GLU A 37 -23.82 41.62 1.42
C GLU A 37 -23.90 40.13 1.06
N LEU A 38 -24.85 39.75 0.19
CA LEU A 38 -24.95 38.39 -0.34
C LEU A 38 -23.67 37.97 -1.07
N GLU A 39 -23.11 38.81 -1.94
CA GLU A 39 -21.84 38.55 -2.63
C GLU A 39 -20.66 38.37 -1.65
N LYS A 40 -20.62 39.19 -0.59
CA LYS A 40 -19.60 39.04 0.47
C LYS A 40 -19.75 37.71 1.21
N ARG A 41 -20.98 37.34 1.62
CA ARG A 41 -21.26 36.06 2.29
C ARG A 41 -20.96 34.87 1.38
N ILE A 42 -21.29 34.97 0.09
CA ILE A 42 -20.96 33.94 -0.90
C ILE A 42 -19.44 33.78 -0.99
N THR A 43 -18.69 34.88 -1.06
CA THR A 43 -17.23 34.85 -1.14
C THR A 43 -16.61 34.21 0.11
N ASP A 44 -17.07 34.59 1.30
CA ASP A 44 -16.60 34.03 2.57
C ASP A 44 -16.92 32.53 2.66
N MET A 45 -18.16 32.13 2.33
CA MET A 45 -18.56 30.71 2.32
C MET A 45 -17.79 29.88 1.29
N LYS A 46 -17.41 30.45 0.14
CA LYS A 46 -16.52 29.78 -0.82
C LYS A 46 -15.10 29.62 -0.29
N ALA A 47 -14.58 30.60 0.45
CA ALA A 47 -13.28 30.48 1.10
C ALA A 47 -13.30 29.36 2.17
N VAL A 48 -14.36 29.32 2.99
CA VAL A 48 -14.58 28.25 3.97
C VAL A 48 -14.71 26.89 3.27
N GLU A 49 -15.48 26.80 2.18
CA GLU A 49 -15.61 25.59 1.38
C GLU A 49 -14.25 25.12 0.85
N GLY A 50 -13.41 26.04 0.35
CA GLY A 50 -12.05 25.75 -0.10
C GLY A 50 -11.17 25.16 1.01
N TRP A 51 -11.21 25.74 2.21
CA TRP A 51 -10.43 25.25 3.34
C TRP A 51 -10.91 23.87 3.84
N LEU A 52 -12.22 23.63 3.83
CA LEU A 52 -12.79 22.33 4.17
C LEU A 52 -12.41 21.25 3.15
N LYS A 53 -12.41 21.57 1.85
CA LYS A 53 -11.93 20.65 0.79
C LYS A 53 -10.45 20.30 0.99
N MET A 54 -9.63 21.28 1.37
CA MET A 54 -8.22 21.03 1.67
C MET A 54 -8.04 20.13 2.89
N ASN A 55 -8.81 20.35 3.97
CA ASN A 55 -8.83 19.45 5.13
C ASN A 55 -9.22 18.03 4.73
N LEU A 56 -10.29 17.87 3.93
CA LEU A 56 -10.74 16.57 3.46
C LEU A 56 -9.65 15.85 2.64
N SER A 57 -8.97 16.56 1.73
CA SER A 57 -7.89 16.00 0.92
C SER A 57 -6.71 15.52 1.77
N MET A 58 -6.32 16.29 2.79
CA MET A 58 -5.25 15.88 3.71
C MET A 58 -5.65 14.65 4.53
N LEU A 59 -6.90 14.59 4.99
CA LEU A 59 -7.44 13.44 5.73
C LEU A 59 -7.45 12.18 4.86
N GLN A 60 -7.92 12.28 3.61
CA GLN A 60 -7.93 11.16 2.67
C GLN A 60 -6.51 10.63 2.39
N THR A 61 -5.54 11.52 2.18
CA THR A 61 -4.13 11.14 2.00
C THR A 61 -3.57 10.45 3.24
N THR A 62 -3.93 10.93 4.44
CA THR A 62 -3.49 10.32 5.71
C THR A 62 -4.06 8.92 5.88
N ILE A 63 -5.35 8.73 5.57
CA ILE A 63 -6.00 7.42 5.60
C ILE A 63 -5.29 6.45 4.65
N GLN A 64 -5.03 6.84 3.41
CA GLN A 64 -4.31 6.00 2.44
C GLN A 64 -2.91 5.63 2.95
N GLY A 65 -2.20 6.58 3.58
CA GLY A 65 -0.92 6.32 4.22
C GLY A 65 -1.00 5.27 5.34
N LEU A 66 -2.02 5.36 6.19
CA LEU A 66 -2.27 4.38 7.26
C LEU A 66 -2.70 3.02 6.72
N GLU A 67 -3.49 2.97 5.65
CA GLU A 67 -3.88 1.72 4.99
C GLU A 67 -2.67 0.99 4.39
N MET A 68 -1.74 1.73 3.77
CA MET A 68 -0.47 1.19 3.29
C MET A 68 0.39 0.64 4.45
N GLN A 69 0.45 1.36 5.58
CA GLN A 69 1.17 0.89 6.78
C GLN A 69 0.54 -0.38 7.34
N ARG A 70 -0.79 -0.44 7.41
CA ARG A 70 -1.53 -1.64 7.84
C ARG A 70 -1.26 -2.83 6.93
N ALA A 71 -1.29 -2.63 5.61
CA ALA A 71 -1.00 -3.69 4.64
C ALA A 71 0.43 -4.22 4.82
N THR A 72 1.39 -3.34 5.09
CA THR A 72 2.78 -3.73 5.36
C THR A 72 2.92 -4.57 6.63
N LEU A 73 2.25 -4.16 7.72
CA LEU A 73 2.22 -4.93 8.97
C LEU A 73 1.55 -6.29 8.79
N ALA A 74 0.44 -6.35 8.06
CA ALA A 74 -0.27 -7.60 7.76
C ALA A 74 0.62 -8.57 6.96
N ALA A 75 1.39 -8.08 5.98
CA ALA A 75 2.36 -8.89 5.25
C ALA A 75 3.48 -9.43 6.17
N MET A 76 3.99 -8.60 7.09
CA MET A 76 5.00 -9.03 8.05
C MET A 76 4.48 -10.10 9.01
N GLN A 77 3.22 -9.99 9.44
CA GLN A 77 2.55 -11.00 10.27
C GLN A 77 2.38 -12.32 9.52
N ALA A 78 1.88 -12.29 8.27
CA ALA A 78 1.71 -13.49 7.45
C ALA A 78 3.05 -14.21 7.19
N MET A 79 4.13 -13.46 6.98
CA MET A 79 5.48 -14.01 6.86
C MET A 79 5.96 -14.66 8.17
N SER A 80 5.70 -14.01 9.31
CA SER A 80 6.05 -14.54 10.62
C SER A 80 5.31 -15.85 10.91
N ASP A 81 4.02 -15.93 10.59
CA ASP A 81 3.21 -17.14 10.76
C ASP A 81 3.67 -18.26 9.82
N SER A 82 4.01 -17.94 8.58
CA SER A 82 4.57 -18.90 7.61
C SER A 82 5.91 -19.47 8.10
N ALA A 83 6.78 -18.63 8.65
CA ALA A 83 8.05 -19.06 9.23
C ALA A 83 7.84 -19.98 10.45
N ARG A 84 6.87 -19.69 11.31
CA ARG A 84 6.51 -20.55 12.45
C ARG A 84 5.94 -21.89 12.00
N ALA A 85 5.07 -21.89 10.98
CA ALA A 85 4.53 -23.10 10.40
C ALA A 85 5.63 -23.97 9.77
N ALA A 86 6.58 -23.36 9.05
CA ALA A 86 7.74 -24.06 8.50
C ALA A 86 8.64 -24.65 9.59
N ALA A 87 8.87 -23.93 10.69
CA ALA A 87 9.63 -24.44 11.84
C ALA A 87 8.92 -25.63 12.53
N ALA A 88 7.60 -25.55 12.71
CA ALA A 88 6.80 -26.65 13.27
C ALA A 88 6.79 -27.90 12.34
N ALA A 89 6.71 -27.68 11.02
CA ALA A 89 6.83 -28.74 10.02
C ALA A 89 8.24 -29.36 10.01
N ALA A 90 9.29 -28.56 10.23
CA ALA A 90 10.66 -29.05 10.33
C ALA A 90 10.87 -29.88 11.62
N SER A 91 10.32 -29.44 12.76
CA SER A 91 10.41 -30.21 14.01
C SER A 91 9.64 -31.53 13.94
N SER A 92 8.43 -31.54 13.37
CA SER A 92 7.67 -32.78 13.17
C SER A 92 8.32 -33.73 12.15
N ARG A 93 9.00 -33.18 11.14
CA ARG A 93 9.81 -33.98 10.21
C ARG A 93 11.10 -34.52 10.85
N ALA A 94 11.69 -33.81 11.81
CA ALA A 94 12.82 -34.30 12.59
C ALA A 94 12.43 -35.46 13.53
N GLU A 95 11.24 -35.42 14.11
CA GLU A 95 10.65 -36.52 14.89
C GLU A 95 10.30 -37.74 14.02
N GLN A 96 9.85 -37.53 12.77
CA GLN A 96 9.63 -38.63 11.80
C GLN A 96 10.93 -39.20 11.21
N ALA A 97 11.97 -38.38 11.03
CA ALA A 97 13.26 -38.81 10.48
C ALA A 97 14.11 -39.64 11.47
N THR A 98 13.67 -39.81 12.73
CA THR A 98 14.36 -40.70 13.68
C THR A 98 13.93 -42.18 13.53
N ALA A 99 12.97 -42.50 12.64
CA ALA A 99 12.42 -43.85 12.48
C ALA A 99 12.84 -44.59 11.19
N GLU A 100 13.48 -43.96 10.20
CA GLU A 100 13.94 -44.65 8.98
C GLU A 100 15.24 -44.03 8.43
N ALA A 101 16.32 -44.82 8.44
CA ALA A 101 17.66 -44.56 7.85
C ALA A 101 17.61 -44.50 6.30
N PRO A 102 18.68 -44.25 5.50
CA PRO A 102 20.11 -44.07 5.80
C PRO A 102 20.79 -42.85 5.09
N ALA A 103 22.11 -42.72 5.29
CA ALA A 103 22.98 -41.72 4.67
C ALA A 103 23.24 -41.98 3.17
N GLY A 104 23.17 -40.93 2.35
CA GLY A 104 23.59 -40.96 0.95
C GLY A 104 23.41 -39.60 0.23
N GLU A 105 24.49 -39.15 -0.40
CA GLU A 105 24.76 -38.02 -1.29
C GLU A 105 23.77 -36.86 -1.53
N ALA A 106 24.33 -35.64 -1.50
CA ALA A 106 23.76 -34.40 -2.03
C ALA A 106 23.85 -34.31 -3.57
N PRO A 107 22.92 -33.56 -4.19
CA PRO A 107 23.31 -32.67 -5.29
C PRO A 107 22.89 -31.22 -5.02
N GLN A 108 23.76 -30.31 -5.46
CA GLN A 108 23.62 -28.86 -5.40
C GLN A 108 22.29 -28.40 -6.02
N ALA A 109 21.40 -27.88 -5.19
CA ALA A 109 20.28 -27.05 -5.63
C ALA A 109 20.65 -25.59 -5.43
N GLN A 110 20.61 -24.83 -6.54
CA GLN A 110 20.50 -23.39 -6.56
C GLN A 110 19.66 -22.93 -5.37
N GLN A 111 20.28 -22.25 -4.41
CA GLN A 111 19.58 -21.75 -3.23
C GLN A 111 18.67 -20.61 -3.68
N SER A 112 17.51 -20.94 -4.24
CA SER A 112 16.32 -20.10 -4.18
C SER A 112 16.00 -19.98 -2.71
N ASN A 113 16.66 -19.03 -2.05
CA ASN A 113 16.64 -18.91 -0.60
C ASN A 113 15.22 -18.49 -0.22
N PRO A 114 14.37 -19.40 0.30
CA PRO A 114 12.96 -19.10 0.60
C PRO A 114 12.84 -18.14 1.80
N PHE A 115 13.99 -17.82 2.40
CA PHE A 115 14.19 -16.89 3.51
C PHE A 115 14.75 -15.54 3.06
N ASN A 116 14.87 -15.26 1.75
CA ASN A 116 15.15 -13.90 1.30
C ASN A 116 13.82 -13.15 1.09
N PRO A 117 13.35 -12.37 2.08
CA PRO A 117 12.09 -11.63 1.96
C PRO A 117 12.14 -10.58 0.84
N ALA A 118 13.34 -10.19 0.36
CA ALA A 118 13.48 -9.22 -0.72
C ALA A 118 12.82 -9.67 -2.02
N SER A 119 12.69 -10.98 -2.27
CA SER A 119 11.98 -11.53 -3.44
C SER A 119 10.45 -11.38 -3.37
N LEU A 120 9.89 -11.08 -2.18
CA LEU A 120 8.45 -11.00 -1.93
C LEU A 120 7.93 -9.55 -1.87
N TRP A 121 8.81 -8.54 -1.98
CA TRP A 121 8.39 -7.13 -1.99
C TRP A 121 8.03 -6.65 -3.41
N PRO A 122 6.90 -5.94 -3.59
CA PRO A 122 6.41 -5.50 -4.92
C PRO A 122 7.41 -4.63 -5.69
N TRP A 123 8.19 -3.80 -4.99
CA TRP A 123 9.16 -2.92 -5.61
C TRP A 123 10.33 -3.69 -6.26
N ASN A 124 10.71 -4.83 -5.71
CA ASN A 124 11.80 -5.65 -6.23
C ASN A 124 11.39 -6.42 -7.49
N LEU A 125 10.10 -6.75 -7.62
CA LEU A 125 9.52 -7.31 -8.85
C LEU A 125 9.58 -6.31 -10.01
N VAL A 126 9.31 -5.03 -9.75
CA VAL A 126 9.42 -3.96 -10.77
C VAL A 126 10.88 -3.75 -11.21
N GLN A 127 11.83 -3.85 -10.29
CA GLN A 127 13.25 -3.82 -10.67
C GLN A 127 13.65 -5.04 -11.51
N THR A 128 13.19 -6.23 -11.13
CA THR A 128 13.47 -7.47 -11.88
C THR A 128 12.86 -7.39 -13.28
N ALA A 129 11.65 -6.84 -13.41
CA ALA A 129 11.02 -6.60 -14.72
C ALA A 129 11.82 -5.60 -15.56
N ARG A 130 12.35 -4.52 -14.96
CA ARG A 130 13.22 -3.57 -15.66
C ARG A 130 14.56 -4.15 -16.09
N GLN A 131 15.16 -5.01 -15.26
CA GLN A 131 16.40 -5.72 -15.61
C GLN A 131 16.16 -6.80 -16.68
N ALA A 132 14.98 -7.42 -16.71
CA ALA A 132 14.59 -8.38 -17.74
C ALA A 132 14.25 -7.72 -19.09
N GLU A 133 13.87 -6.44 -19.10
CA GLU A 133 13.58 -5.67 -20.32
C GLU A 133 14.85 -5.06 -20.95
N GLU A 134 15.96 -4.97 -20.20
CA GLU A 134 17.26 -4.46 -20.66
C GLU A 134 18.20 -5.52 -21.25
N THR A 135 17.86 -6.82 -21.25
CA THR A 135 18.63 -7.82 -21.99
C THR A 135 18.10 -7.94 -23.41
N PRO A 136 18.79 -7.41 -24.45
CA PRO A 136 18.49 -7.81 -25.81
C PRO A 136 18.86 -9.29 -25.97
N PRO A 137 18.20 -10.03 -26.88
CA PRO A 137 18.54 -11.42 -27.09
C PRO A 137 19.92 -11.49 -27.74
N GLU A 138 20.95 -11.82 -26.96
CA GLU A 138 22.24 -12.25 -27.50
C GLU A 138 22.08 -13.69 -28.00
N GLU A 139 21.38 -13.80 -29.13
CA GLU A 139 21.17 -15.03 -29.85
C GLU A 139 22.45 -15.35 -30.65
N ALA A 140 23.14 -16.40 -30.21
CA ALA A 140 23.90 -17.33 -31.02
C ALA A 140 25.11 -16.78 -31.83
N SER A 141 26.24 -16.57 -31.16
CA SER A 141 27.55 -16.73 -31.80
C SER A 141 28.03 -18.19 -31.73
N GLN A 142 27.34 -19.06 -32.47
CA GLN A 142 27.88 -20.35 -32.92
C GLN A 142 27.94 -20.34 -34.44
N ALA A 143 29.00 -19.79 -35.00
CA ALA A 143 29.25 -19.84 -36.44
C ALA A 143 29.97 -21.15 -36.83
N PRO A 144 29.50 -21.87 -37.87
CA PRO A 144 30.10 -23.13 -38.29
C PRO A 144 31.40 -22.88 -39.06
N ARG A 145 32.43 -23.68 -38.75
CA ARG A 145 33.64 -23.77 -39.55
C ARG A 145 33.33 -24.45 -40.88
N LYS A 146 33.33 -23.71 -42.00
CA LYS A 146 33.76 -24.22 -43.32
C LYS A 146 33.85 -23.12 -44.38
N GLY A 147 35.06 -23.00 -44.95
CA GLY A 147 35.28 -22.85 -46.39
C GLY A 147 35.20 -21.45 -46.98
N ARG A 148 36.37 -20.85 -47.27
CA ARG A 148 36.54 -20.11 -48.52
C ARG A 148 37.97 -20.21 -49.04
N ALA A 149 38.13 -20.98 -50.10
CA ALA A 149 39.27 -20.89 -50.99
C ALA A 149 39.32 -19.51 -51.65
N ARG A 150 40.52 -18.94 -51.87
CA ARG A 150 41.16 -18.80 -53.20
C ARG A 150 42.16 -17.64 -53.28
N ARG A 151 43.44 -18.01 -53.51
CA ARG A 151 44.55 -17.33 -54.26
C ARG A 151 45.05 -15.98 -53.72
N THR A 152 46.36 -15.78 -53.53
CA THR A 152 47.45 -15.64 -54.53
C THR A 152 48.82 -16.08 -53.94
N ALA A 153 49.67 -16.86 -54.64
CA ALA A 153 50.98 -16.48 -55.25
C ALA A 153 51.96 -15.76 -54.29
N ASP A 154 53.26 -16.03 -54.15
CA ASP A 154 54.29 -16.88 -54.78
C ASP A 154 55.52 -16.88 -53.81
N LYS A 155 56.48 -17.79 -54.00
CA LYS A 155 57.53 -18.21 -53.06
C LYS A 155 58.92 -17.61 -53.37
N PRO A 156 59.87 -17.60 -52.40
CA PRO A 156 61.13 -18.36 -52.62
C PRO A 156 61.39 -19.47 -51.58
#